data_AF-A0A930DP96-F1
#
_entry.id   AF-A0A930DP96-F1
#
_cell.length_a   1.000
_cell.length_b   1.000
_cell.length_c   1.000
_cell.angle_alpha   90.00
_cell.angle_beta   90.00
_cell.angle_gamma   90.00
#
_symmetry.space_group_name_H-M   'P 1'
#
loop_
_entity.id
_entity.type
_entity.pdbx_description
1 polymer ?
#
loop_
_entity_poly.entity_id
_entity_poly.type
_entity_poly.pdbx_seq_one_letter_code
_entity_poly.pdbx_strand_id
1 'polypeptide(L)'
;MKTNLNWDAVLNGEMEGTSSLVDKNAISSWKSTDAGKYDWNSGTWPGFDGAKWVAASRALTAYYLDPRNFMDESYIFQFLLHNYNPEEQTAEGLSSVLKGTFMESATASTVEESTAFQEEGSVAASAEDSFSPVSGDNVIVSAAGPGEFVSGGSGSGENTGGDTVKRSGIDYTGILMKAAETTKQNPYVLAAMILQEQGKGTSGSVSGASGFYNYFNIGAYAANGMGAVERGLWYAGQSGSYGRPWNSHEKSILGGAQFFAENYLNAGQNTLYLKKWNVQGANLYKHQYMTNVQGAAEEGAKLAKAYTSEMRQKALVFNIPIYENMPAERAAIPTGTGSPNNRLTSLSISGYNLSPSFSGENENYSISLSNGTKSLDIAATAVDGKAQIKGNGNQSVEGRDSVVITVKAENGSEKNYTIKLNYGGATANQTSSGSGGNESGVEIIEVGKAPLS
;
A
#
# COMPACT_ATOMS: atom_id res chain seq x y z
N MET A 1 -8.64 17.57 -14.17
CA MET A 1 -9.63 18.05 -13.17
C MET A 1 -8.94 18.92 -12.12
N LYS A 2 -9.51 20.08 -11.78
CA LYS A 2 -9.11 20.82 -10.56
C LYS A 2 -9.74 20.15 -9.35
N THR A 3 -8.93 19.75 -8.37
CA THR A 3 -9.44 19.07 -7.17
C THR A 3 -10.02 20.07 -6.16
N ASN A 4 -9.58 21.34 -6.21
CA ASN A 4 -9.83 22.36 -5.17
C ASN A 4 -9.35 21.94 -3.77
N LEU A 5 -8.40 21.00 -3.71
CA LEU A 5 -7.80 20.53 -2.47
C LEU A 5 -6.39 21.10 -2.33
N ASN A 6 -6.06 21.57 -1.13
CA ASN A 6 -4.72 22.01 -0.78
C ASN A 6 -3.75 20.82 -0.77
N TRP A 7 -2.64 20.94 -1.50
CA TRP A 7 -1.61 19.90 -1.63
C TRP A 7 -1.12 19.34 -0.29
N ASP A 8 -0.75 20.20 0.67
CA ASP A 8 -0.22 19.76 1.95
C ASP A 8 -1.27 19.08 2.82
N ALA A 9 -2.53 19.50 2.72
CA ALA A 9 -3.64 18.84 3.41
C ALA A 9 -3.88 17.42 2.88
N VAL A 10 -3.81 17.23 1.56
CA VAL A 10 -3.88 15.90 0.93
C VAL A 10 -2.73 15.03 1.40
N LEU A 11 -1.51 15.56 1.33
CA LEU A 11 -0.32 14.82 1.73
C LEU A 11 -0.35 14.47 3.22
N ASN A 12 -0.81 15.37 4.10
CA ASN A 12 -1.00 15.06 5.52
C ASN A 12 -2.00 13.93 5.74
N GLY A 13 -3.14 13.96 5.04
CA GLY A 13 -4.15 12.90 5.11
C GLY A 13 -3.62 11.53 4.68
N GLU A 14 -2.79 11.48 3.63
CA GLU A 14 -2.12 10.24 3.19
C GLU A 14 -1.08 9.71 4.17
N MET A 15 -0.51 10.59 4.99
CA MET A 15 0.44 10.22 6.03
C MET A 15 -0.25 9.72 7.31
N GLU A 16 -1.57 9.82 7.44
CA GLU A 16 -2.30 9.28 8.58
C GLU A 16 -2.50 7.75 8.47
N GLY A 17 -2.29 7.04 9.58
CA GLY A 17 -2.50 5.60 9.64
C GLY A 17 -1.66 4.83 8.61
N THR A 18 -2.33 4.01 7.80
CA THR A 18 -1.74 3.01 6.90
C THR A 18 -2.12 3.22 5.43
N SER A 19 -2.61 4.40 5.04
CA SER A 19 -3.05 4.69 3.67
C SER A 19 -1.92 4.66 2.62
N SER A 20 -0.68 4.87 3.05
CA SER A 20 0.50 4.86 2.19
C SER A 20 1.59 3.94 2.75
N LEU A 21 1.75 2.78 2.11
CA LEU A 21 2.71 1.74 2.46
C LEU A 21 3.71 1.49 1.31
N VAL A 22 4.83 0.90 1.67
CA VAL A 22 5.89 0.46 0.75
C VAL A 22 6.47 -0.88 1.24
N ASP A 23 7.08 -1.65 0.34
CA ASP A 23 7.75 -2.91 0.70
C ASP A 23 8.85 -2.67 1.74
N LYS A 24 8.95 -3.56 2.73
CA LYS A 24 9.92 -3.48 3.83
C LYS A 24 11.37 -3.46 3.35
N ASN A 25 11.65 -4.10 2.22
CA ASN A 25 12.97 -4.16 1.60
C ASN A 25 13.29 -2.94 0.72
N ALA A 26 12.36 -2.00 0.57
CA ALA A 26 12.66 -0.72 -0.07
C ALA A 26 13.79 0.03 0.66
N ILE A 27 14.46 0.91 -0.08
CA ILE A 27 15.54 1.75 0.45
C ILE A 27 15.05 2.58 1.64
N SER A 28 15.96 2.95 2.55
CA SER A 28 15.58 3.60 3.82
C SER A 28 14.82 4.92 3.62
N SER A 29 15.19 5.72 2.61
CA SER A 29 14.51 7.00 2.33
C SER A 29 13.06 6.86 1.83
N TRP A 30 12.65 5.65 1.44
CA TRP A 30 11.27 5.34 1.03
C TRP A 30 10.37 5.05 2.23
N LYS A 31 10.94 4.79 3.40
CA LYS A 31 10.21 4.36 4.60
C LYS A 31 10.11 5.51 5.60
N SER A 32 8.95 5.67 6.24
CA SER A 32 8.71 6.75 7.20
C SER A 32 9.48 6.51 8.50
N THR A 33 9.96 7.60 9.10
CA THR A 33 10.51 7.62 10.47
C THR A 33 9.64 8.44 11.43
N ASP A 34 8.39 8.73 11.05
CA ASP A 34 7.44 9.43 11.93
C ASP A 34 7.14 8.58 13.18
N ALA A 35 6.58 9.22 14.21
CA ALA A 35 6.20 8.56 15.45
C ALA A 35 5.33 7.32 15.17
N GLY A 36 5.72 6.18 15.75
CA GLY A 36 5.03 4.89 15.57
C GLY A 36 5.35 4.15 14.27
N LYS A 37 6.04 4.77 13.30
CA LYS A 37 6.38 4.17 12.01
C LYS A 37 7.83 3.69 11.90
N TYR A 38 8.66 4.01 12.88
CA TYR A 38 10.02 3.52 13.04
C TYR A 38 10.36 3.40 14.52
N ASP A 39 10.87 2.23 14.93
CA ASP A 39 11.36 2.02 16.28
C ASP A 39 12.85 2.38 16.33
N TRP A 40 13.12 3.53 16.94
CA TRP A 40 14.48 4.03 17.07
C TRP A 40 15.34 3.24 18.06
N ASN A 41 14.76 2.43 18.95
CA ASN A 41 15.50 1.62 19.91
C ASN A 41 16.01 0.32 19.28
N SER A 42 15.24 -0.26 18.35
CA SER A 42 15.64 -1.47 17.62
C SER A 42 16.19 -1.18 16.22
N GLY A 43 15.98 0.01 15.68
CA GLY A 43 16.36 0.37 14.30
C GLY A 43 15.48 -0.31 13.25
N THR A 44 14.21 -0.61 13.57
CA THR A 44 13.34 -1.38 12.69
C THR A 44 12.07 -0.64 12.30
N TRP A 45 11.56 -0.95 11.11
CA TRP A 45 10.23 -0.49 10.66
C TRP A 45 9.18 -1.56 11.01
N PRO A 46 8.17 -1.22 11.84
CA PRO A 46 7.05 -2.11 12.09
C PRO A 46 6.24 -2.36 10.81
N GLY A 47 5.69 -3.56 10.69
CA GLY A 47 4.78 -3.93 9.61
C GLY A 47 3.36 -3.46 9.92
N PHE A 48 2.67 -2.93 8.91
CA PHE A 48 1.31 -2.40 9.02
C PHE A 48 0.27 -3.22 8.23
N ASP A 49 0.69 -3.91 7.18
CA ASP A 49 -0.11 -4.90 6.45
C ASP A 49 0.71 -6.18 6.32
N GLY A 50 0.56 -7.04 7.35
CA GLY A 50 1.50 -8.13 7.60
C GLY A 50 2.93 -7.64 7.86
N ALA A 51 3.89 -8.58 7.77
CA ALA A 51 5.30 -8.29 8.05
C ALA A 51 6.06 -7.62 6.89
N LYS A 52 5.44 -7.53 5.70
CA LYS A 52 6.09 -7.11 4.44
C LYS A 52 5.88 -5.64 4.11
N TRP A 53 4.81 -5.02 4.58
CA TRP A 53 4.46 -3.64 4.24
C TRP A 53 4.69 -2.71 5.42
N VAL A 54 5.47 -1.66 5.19
CA VAL A 54 5.79 -0.63 6.19
C VAL A 54 5.32 0.74 5.70
N ALA A 55 5.19 1.71 6.59
CA ALA A 55 4.71 3.03 6.19
C ALA A 55 5.70 3.74 5.24
N ALA A 56 5.17 4.30 4.16
CA ALA A 56 5.94 5.09 3.19
C ALA A 56 6.34 6.46 3.77
N SER A 57 7.49 6.99 3.35
CA SER A 57 7.96 8.33 3.74
C SER A 57 7.15 9.43 3.07
N ARG A 58 7.04 10.60 3.71
CA ARG A 58 6.35 11.77 3.13
C ARG A 58 6.89 12.14 1.75
N ALA A 59 8.21 12.04 1.56
CA ALA A 59 8.85 12.35 0.28
C ALA A 59 8.44 11.37 -0.82
N LEU A 60 8.36 10.07 -0.51
CA LEU A 60 7.91 9.05 -1.46
C LEU A 60 6.43 9.24 -1.80
N THR A 61 5.59 9.47 -0.79
CA THR A 61 4.17 9.75 -0.99
C THR A 61 3.96 10.98 -1.85
N ALA A 62 4.70 12.07 -1.61
CA ALA A 62 4.65 13.26 -2.45
C ALA A 62 5.06 12.98 -3.91
N TYR A 63 6.08 12.15 -4.14
CA TYR A 63 6.52 11.76 -5.49
C TYR A 63 5.40 11.08 -6.28
N TYR A 64 4.72 10.08 -5.69
CA TYR A 64 3.65 9.33 -6.36
C TYR A 64 2.30 10.05 -6.38
N LEU A 65 2.07 11.00 -5.48
CA LEU A 65 0.92 11.89 -5.51
C LEU A 65 1.06 12.97 -6.59
N ASP A 66 2.27 13.35 -6.99
CA ASP A 66 2.46 14.43 -7.96
C ASP A 66 2.18 13.96 -9.41
N PRO A 67 1.08 14.39 -10.06
CA PRO A 67 0.74 13.86 -11.38
C PRO A 67 1.77 14.23 -12.45
N ARG A 68 2.53 15.31 -12.23
CA ARG A 68 3.55 15.82 -13.15
C ARG A 68 4.73 14.86 -13.34
N ASN A 69 4.87 13.87 -12.46
CA ASN A 69 5.90 12.82 -12.54
C ASN A 69 5.56 11.70 -13.51
N PHE A 70 4.32 11.64 -14.03
CA PHE A 70 3.79 10.46 -14.73
C PHE A 70 3.14 10.79 -16.07
N MET A 71 3.76 11.68 -16.85
CA MET A 71 3.24 12.14 -18.15
C MET A 71 3.84 11.41 -19.35
N ASP A 72 4.64 10.36 -19.14
CA ASP A 72 5.12 9.50 -20.21
C ASP A 72 4.05 8.51 -20.70
N GLU A 73 4.34 7.86 -21.84
CA GLU A 73 3.41 6.97 -22.54
C GLU A 73 2.94 5.75 -21.73
N SER A 74 3.65 5.38 -20.66
CA SER A 74 3.28 4.24 -19.83
C SER A 74 2.51 4.69 -18.59
N TYR A 75 3.07 5.64 -17.84
CA TYR A 75 2.51 6.01 -16.54
C TYR A 75 1.32 6.98 -16.63
N ILE A 76 1.08 7.61 -17.78
CA ILE A 76 -0.11 8.45 -17.99
C ILE A 76 -1.42 7.66 -17.90
N PHE A 77 -1.37 6.34 -18.14
CA PHE A 77 -2.53 5.46 -18.05
C PHE A 77 -3.13 5.34 -16.65
N GLN A 78 -2.41 5.72 -15.60
CA GLN A 78 -3.01 5.82 -14.27
C GLN A 78 -4.12 6.89 -14.21
N PHE A 79 -4.11 7.86 -15.13
CA PHE A 79 -5.10 8.91 -15.27
C PHE A 79 -6.16 8.59 -16.33
N LEU A 80 -6.10 7.44 -17.00
CA LEU A 80 -7.04 7.10 -18.06
C LEU A 80 -8.47 7.03 -17.50
N LEU A 81 -9.41 7.71 -18.16
CA LEU A 81 -10.79 7.79 -17.73
C LEU A 81 -11.51 6.46 -18.03
N HIS A 82 -12.06 5.86 -16.98
CA HIS A 82 -12.77 4.59 -17.05
C HIS A 82 -14.26 4.75 -17.38
N ASN A 83 -14.78 5.97 -17.56
CA ASN A 83 -16.16 6.18 -17.97
C ASN A 83 -16.39 5.80 -19.44
N TYR A 84 -17.54 5.19 -19.70
CA TYR A 84 -18.01 4.89 -21.05
C TYR A 84 -18.38 6.17 -21.80
N ASN A 85 -17.85 6.32 -23.02
CA ASN A 85 -18.28 7.32 -23.98
C ASN A 85 -18.81 6.60 -25.24
N PRO A 86 -20.14 6.50 -25.43
CA PRO A 86 -20.73 5.78 -26.56
C PRO A 86 -20.44 6.40 -27.92
N GLU A 87 -20.05 7.69 -27.99
CA GLU A 87 -19.70 8.35 -29.26
C GLU A 87 -18.35 7.87 -29.81
N GLU A 88 -17.44 7.46 -28.93
CA GLU A 88 -16.06 7.07 -29.28
C GLU A 88 -15.81 5.56 -29.16
N GLN A 89 -16.53 4.90 -28.25
CA GLN A 89 -16.26 3.52 -27.83
C GLN A 89 -17.29 2.55 -28.39
N THR A 90 -17.28 2.37 -29.72
CA THR A 90 -18.28 1.55 -30.44
C THR A 90 -17.91 0.05 -30.46
N ALA A 91 -18.90 -0.79 -30.78
CA ALA A 91 -18.70 -2.24 -30.97
C ALA A 91 -17.67 -2.54 -32.07
N GLU A 92 -17.71 -1.84 -33.20
CA GLU A 92 -16.76 -1.97 -34.30
C GLU A 92 -15.33 -1.59 -33.88
N GLY A 93 -15.22 -0.49 -33.11
CA GLY A 93 -13.97 -0.09 -32.50
C GLY A 93 -13.43 -1.16 -31.55
N LEU A 94 -14.30 -1.76 -30.73
CA LEU A 94 -13.94 -2.83 -29.81
C LEU A 94 -13.53 -4.11 -30.53
N SER A 95 -14.25 -4.54 -31.57
CA SER A 95 -13.84 -5.71 -32.37
C SER A 95 -12.47 -5.51 -33.00
N SER A 96 -12.18 -4.30 -33.47
CA SER A 96 -10.84 -3.94 -34.00
C SER A 96 -9.76 -4.05 -32.93
N VAL A 97 -10.07 -3.62 -31.70
CA VAL A 97 -9.19 -3.68 -30.52
C VAL A 97 -8.92 -5.12 -30.06
N LEU A 98 -9.90 -6.01 -30.13
CA LEU A 98 -9.77 -7.39 -29.67
C LEU A 98 -9.04 -8.31 -30.68
N LYS A 99 -8.79 -7.82 -31.90
CA LYS A 99 -8.13 -8.58 -32.96
C LYS A 99 -6.74 -9.07 -32.52
N GLY A 100 -6.43 -10.34 -32.77
CA GLY A 100 -5.17 -10.98 -32.40
C GLY A 100 -5.10 -11.45 -30.95
N THR A 101 -6.12 -11.18 -30.14
CA THR A 101 -6.21 -11.65 -28.75
C THR A 101 -7.06 -12.92 -28.64
N PHE A 102 -7.08 -13.54 -27.46
CA PHE A 102 -7.98 -14.68 -27.21
C PHE A 102 -9.47 -14.28 -27.17
N MET A 103 -9.74 -12.97 -27.01
CA MET A 103 -11.07 -12.37 -27.02
C MET A 103 -11.50 -11.89 -28.42
N GLU A 104 -10.72 -12.19 -29.47
CA GLU A 104 -11.18 -11.95 -30.83
C GLU A 104 -12.43 -12.79 -31.12
N SER A 105 -13.59 -12.14 -31.25
CA SER A 105 -14.83 -12.80 -31.67
C SER A 105 -14.58 -13.39 -33.08
N ALA A 106 -14.63 -14.71 -33.21
CA ALA A 106 -14.71 -15.32 -34.53
C ALA A 106 -16.10 -15.00 -35.09
N THR A 107 -16.19 -14.20 -36.15
CA THR A 107 -17.46 -14.03 -36.86
C THR A 107 -17.94 -15.41 -37.29
N ALA A 108 -19.19 -15.74 -36.93
CA ALA A 108 -19.84 -16.93 -37.44
C ALA A 108 -19.84 -16.83 -38.97
N SER A 109 -18.94 -17.57 -39.62
CA SER A 109 -19.11 -17.91 -41.02
C SER A 109 -20.42 -18.68 -41.08
N THR A 110 -21.35 -18.20 -41.91
CA THR A 110 -22.65 -18.79 -42.19
C THR A 110 -22.55 -20.32 -42.24
N VAL A 111 -23.14 -21.01 -41.25
CA VAL A 111 -23.43 -22.43 -41.38
C VAL A 111 -24.94 -22.57 -41.27
N GLU A 112 -25.47 -23.15 -42.33
CA GLU A 112 -26.87 -23.42 -42.55
C GLU A 112 -27.49 -24.21 -41.40
N GLU A 113 -28.76 -23.89 -41.22
CA GLU A 113 -29.75 -24.53 -40.37
C GLU A 113 -29.72 -26.07 -40.48
N SER A 114 -29.52 -26.75 -39.36
CA SER A 114 -30.02 -28.11 -39.20
C SER A 114 -30.59 -28.29 -37.80
N THR A 115 -31.91 -28.29 -37.76
CA THR A 115 -32.79 -28.57 -36.62
C THR A 115 -32.54 -29.97 -36.03
N ALA A 116 -32.39 -30.05 -34.71
CA ALA A 116 -32.80 -31.24 -33.95
C ALA A 116 -33.11 -30.83 -32.50
N PHE A 117 -34.40 -30.85 -32.17
CA PHE A 117 -34.92 -30.75 -30.81
C PHE A 117 -34.60 -32.03 -30.01
N GLN A 118 -34.27 -31.87 -28.73
CA GLN A 118 -34.72 -32.81 -27.70
C GLN A 118 -34.86 -32.09 -26.36
N GLU A 119 -36.11 -32.04 -25.90
CA GLU A 119 -36.52 -31.73 -24.53
C GLU A 119 -36.13 -32.85 -23.57
N GLU A 120 -35.79 -32.47 -22.34
CA GLU A 120 -36.18 -33.05 -21.05
C GLU A 120 -35.25 -32.42 -19.97
N GLY A 121 -35.68 -31.96 -18.80
CA GLY A 121 -36.96 -31.96 -18.12
C GLY A 121 -36.83 -31.05 -16.90
N SER A 122 -37.96 -30.48 -16.50
CA SER A 122 -38.14 -29.61 -15.33
C SER A 122 -37.89 -30.34 -14.02
N VAL A 123 -37.25 -29.67 -13.06
CA VAL A 123 -37.56 -29.83 -11.63
C VAL A 123 -37.39 -28.51 -10.91
N ALA A 124 -38.52 -28.00 -10.42
CA ALA A 124 -38.62 -26.93 -9.45
C ALA A 124 -38.23 -27.45 -8.06
N ALA A 125 -37.59 -26.62 -7.25
CA ALA A 125 -37.58 -26.78 -5.81
C ALA A 125 -37.68 -25.41 -5.13
N SER A 126 -38.66 -25.38 -4.25
CA SER A 126 -39.27 -24.32 -3.46
C SER A 126 -38.33 -23.55 -2.53
N ALA A 127 -38.72 -22.28 -2.32
CA ALA A 127 -38.22 -21.39 -1.30
C ALA A 127 -38.75 -21.73 0.10
N GLU A 128 -38.28 -20.93 1.06
CA GLU A 128 -38.65 -20.79 2.49
C GLU A 128 -37.60 -21.39 3.45
N ASP A 129 -36.64 -20.56 3.88
CA ASP A 129 -36.56 -20.28 5.32
C ASP A 129 -36.02 -18.87 5.57
N SER A 130 -36.62 -18.24 6.57
CA SER A 130 -36.43 -16.84 6.97
C SER A 130 -35.43 -16.76 8.10
N PHE A 131 -34.39 -15.93 8.00
CA PHE A 131 -33.74 -15.41 9.20
C PHE A 131 -33.17 -13.99 8.99
N SER A 132 -33.60 -13.10 9.88
CA SER A 132 -33.25 -11.68 9.96
C SER A 132 -31.83 -11.44 10.53
N PRO A 133 -31.29 -10.22 10.38
CA PRO A 133 -29.84 -9.97 10.28
C PRO A 133 -29.17 -9.80 11.65
N VAL A 134 -27.96 -10.36 11.78
CA VAL A 134 -27.01 -9.97 12.83
C VAL A 134 -25.96 -9.05 12.23
N SER A 135 -25.96 -7.82 12.72
CA SER A 135 -24.93 -6.80 12.53
C SER A 135 -23.59 -7.26 13.13
N GLY A 136 -22.51 -6.96 12.41
CA GLY A 136 -21.15 -7.07 12.93
C GLY A 136 -20.26 -7.90 12.02
N ASP A 137 -19.61 -7.23 11.07
CA ASP A 137 -18.15 -7.23 10.98
C ASP A 137 -17.73 -6.40 9.76
N ASN A 138 -16.83 -5.45 10.01
CA ASN A 138 -16.09 -4.75 8.97
C ASN A 138 -15.31 -5.80 8.17
N VAL A 139 -15.90 -6.29 7.07
CA VAL A 139 -15.19 -7.12 6.11
C VAL A 139 -14.13 -6.25 5.47
N ILE A 140 -12.90 -6.45 5.96
CA ILE A 140 -11.69 -5.91 5.35
C ILE A 140 -11.64 -6.44 3.92
N VAL A 141 -11.91 -5.54 2.98
CA VAL A 141 -11.62 -5.72 1.56
C VAL A 141 -10.10 -5.87 1.46
N SER A 142 -9.64 -7.11 1.30
CA SER A 142 -8.23 -7.40 1.08
C SER A 142 -7.80 -6.70 -0.20
N ALA A 143 -6.75 -5.88 -0.07
CA ALA A 143 -6.19 -4.97 -1.06
C ALA A 143 -5.47 -5.67 -2.23
N ALA A 144 -5.98 -6.81 -2.72
CA ALA A 144 -5.48 -7.43 -3.94
C ALA A 144 -6.31 -6.90 -5.11
N GLY A 145 -5.84 -5.77 -5.66
CA GLY A 145 -6.24 -5.40 -7.01
C GLY A 145 -5.65 -6.31 -8.08
N PRO A 146 -6.11 -6.21 -9.34
CA PRO A 146 -5.51 -6.92 -10.46
C PRO A 146 -4.01 -6.62 -10.44
N GLY A 147 -3.17 -7.64 -10.26
CA GLY A 147 -1.74 -7.52 -10.53
C GLY A 147 -0.73 -7.59 -9.37
N GLU A 148 -1.04 -8.01 -8.13
CA GLU A 148 0.04 -8.20 -7.13
C GLU A 148 0.72 -9.59 -7.20
N PHE A 149 1.84 -9.61 -7.93
CA PHE A 149 3.04 -10.47 -7.89
C PHE A 149 2.95 -11.99 -7.63
N VAL A 150 3.33 -12.74 -8.68
CA VAL A 150 4.28 -13.86 -8.56
C VAL A 150 5.66 -13.35 -9.02
N SER A 151 6.57 -13.06 -8.09
CA SER A 151 7.99 -12.87 -8.44
C SER A 151 8.67 -14.23 -8.55
N GLY A 152 9.20 -14.57 -9.72
CA GLY A 152 10.02 -15.76 -9.90
C GLY A 152 10.31 -16.09 -11.35
N GLY A 153 11.17 -15.30 -11.99
CA GLY A 153 11.79 -15.67 -13.27
C GLY A 153 11.92 -14.51 -14.25
N SER A 154 13.12 -13.96 -14.37
CA SER A 154 13.53 -13.25 -15.59
C SER A 154 13.39 -14.20 -16.76
N GLY A 155 12.35 -14.00 -17.56
CA GLY A 155 12.24 -14.49 -18.92
C GLY A 155 12.18 -13.29 -19.83
N SER A 156 13.34 -12.88 -20.37
CA SER A 156 13.40 -12.21 -21.66
C SER A 156 12.86 -13.18 -22.71
N GLY A 157 11.54 -13.28 -22.81
CA GLY A 157 10.87 -14.07 -23.82
C GLY A 157 10.78 -13.23 -25.08
N GLU A 158 11.75 -13.43 -25.97
CA GLU A 158 11.60 -13.10 -27.37
C GLU A 158 10.25 -13.61 -27.89
N ASN A 159 9.69 -12.83 -28.81
CA ASN A 159 8.52 -13.12 -29.59
C ASN A 159 8.75 -14.39 -30.43
N THR A 160 8.51 -15.57 -29.86
CA THR A 160 8.40 -16.83 -30.61
C THR A 160 6.97 -17.35 -30.47
N GLY A 161 6.29 -17.48 -31.61
CA GLY A 161 4.87 -17.85 -31.72
C GLY A 161 4.52 -19.10 -30.90
N GLY A 162 3.67 -18.90 -29.90
CA GLY A 162 3.01 -19.98 -29.17
C GLY A 162 1.51 -19.67 -29.12
N ASP A 163 0.71 -20.59 -29.66
CA ASP A 163 -0.69 -20.41 -30.04
C ASP A 163 -1.59 -19.78 -28.96
N THR A 164 -2.29 -18.71 -29.35
CA THR A 164 -3.41 -18.13 -28.61
C THR A 164 -4.62 -19.06 -28.75
N VAL A 165 -5.27 -19.43 -27.64
CA VAL A 165 -6.50 -20.24 -27.71
C VAL A 165 -7.69 -19.32 -28.00
N LYS A 166 -8.07 -19.20 -29.28
CA LYS A 166 -9.33 -18.56 -29.66
C LYS A 166 -10.50 -19.48 -29.31
N ARG A 167 -11.51 -18.95 -28.62
CA ARG A 167 -12.70 -19.71 -28.24
C ARG A 167 -13.83 -19.43 -29.23
N SER A 168 -14.17 -20.41 -30.05
CA SER A 168 -15.28 -20.32 -30.98
C SER A 168 -16.62 -20.21 -30.24
N GLY A 169 -17.51 -19.34 -30.70
CA GLY A 169 -18.88 -19.23 -30.17
C GLY A 169 -19.08 -18.28 -28.99
N ILE A 170 -18.05 -17.51 -28.58
CA ILE A 170 -18.19 -16.46 -27.57
C ILE A 170 -18.12 -15.09 -28.25
N ASP A 171 -19.18 -14.30 -28.11
CA ASP A 171 -19.19 -12.91 -28.57
C ASP A 171 -18.65 -11.97 -27.48
N TYR A 172 -17.33 -11.92 -27.33
CA TYR A 172 -16.68 -11.02 -26.38
C TYR A 172 -16.99 -9.56 -26.64
N THR A 173 -17.08 -9.16 -27.92
CA THR A 173 -17.44 -7.79 -28.30
C THR A 173 -18.82 -7.44 -27.73
N GLY A 174 -19.85 -8.24 -28.04
CA GLY A 174 -21.20 -8.00 -27.54
C GLY A 174 -21.29 -8.02 -26.01
N ILE A 175 -20.62 -8.97 -25.36
CA ILE A 175 -20.60 -9.06 -23.89
C ILE A 175 -19.98 -7.81 -23.25
N LEU A 176 -18.82 -7.35 -23.76
CA LEU A 176 -18.12 -6.18 -23.23
C LEU A 176 -18.87 -4.88 -23.51
N MET A 177 -19.53 -4.76 -24.67
CA MET A 177 -20.41 -3.62 -24.96
C MET A 177 -21.61 -3.59 -24.03
N LYS A 178 -22.25 -4.74 -23.79
CA LYS A 178 -23.33 -4.87 -22.80
C LYS A 178 -22.85 -4.51 -21.39
N ALA A 179 -21.64 -4.92 -21.02
CA ALA A 179 -21.02 -4.53 -19.75
C ALA A 179 -20.84 -3.01 -19.66
N ALA A 180 -20.33 -2.38 -20.71
CA ALA A 180 -20.14 -0.93 -20.79
C ALA A 180 -21.46 -0.16 -20.68
N GLU A 181 -22.49 -0.58 -21.41
CA GLU A 181 -23.81 0.06 -21.38
C GLU A 181 -24.48 -0.06 -20.00
N THR A 182 -24.36 -1.23 -19.37
CA THR A 182 -24.97 -1.52 -18.06
C THR A 182 -24.25 -0.77 -16.95
N THR A 183 -22.91 -0.78 -16.97
CA THR A 183 -22.09 -0.31 -15.84
C THR A 183 -21.50 1.08 -16.04
N LYS A 184 -21.68 1.67 -17.23
CA LYS A 184 -21.09 2.94 -17.67
C LYS A 184 -19.55 2.94 -17.64
N GLN A 185 -18.93 1.77 -17.74
CA GLN A 185 -17.48 1.61 -17.83
C GLN A 185 -16.99 1.55 -19.28
N ASN A 186 -15.81 2.09 -19.50
CA ASN A 186 -15.11 2.08 -20.78
C ASN A 186 -14.81 0.62 -21.20
N PRO A 187 -15.36 0.13 -22.33
CA PRO A 187 -15.18 -1.25 -22.78
C PRO A 187 -13.72 -1.56 -23.15
N TYR A 188 -12.93 -0.56 -23.55
CA TYR A 188 -11.50 -0.74 -23.85
C TYR A 188 -10.70 -0.97 -22.57
N VAL A 189 -11.07 -0.30 -21.47
CA VAL A 189 -10.45 -0.54 -20.16
C VAL A 189 -10.83 -1.92 -19.64
N LEU A 190 -12.10 -2.34 -19.76
CA LEU A 190 -12.54 -3.69 -19.37
C LEU A 190 -11.80 -4.77 -20.16
N ALA A 191 -11.68 -4.60 -21.48
CA ALA A 191 -10.91 -5.50 -22.33
C ALA A 191 -9.43 -5.57 -21.91
N ALA A 192 -8.78 -4.41 -21.74
CA ALA A 192 -7.39 -4.34 -21.33
C ALA A 192 -7.14 -5.01 -19.96
N MET A 193 -8.04 -4.81 -18.99
CA MET A 193 -7.99 -5.49 -17.70
C MET A 193 -8.07 -7.01 -17.86
N ILE A 194 -8.98 -7.52 -18.67
CA ILE A 194 -9.07 -8.96 -18.93
C ILE A 194 -7.80 -9.50 -19.59
N LEU A 195 -7.24 -8.77 -20.57
CA LEU A 195 -6.00 -9.17 -21.25
C LEU A 195 -4.82 -9.19 -20.27
N GLN A 196 -4.72 -8.19 -19.40
CA GLN A 196 -3.73 -8.13 -18.32
C GLN A 196 -3.88 -9.34 -17.38
N GLU A 197 -5.10 -9.63 -16.94
CA GLU A 197 -5.37 -10.66 -15.92
C GLU A 197 -5.27 -12.10 -16.44
N GLN A 198 -5.60 -12.32 -17.71
CA GLN A 198 -5.70 -13.67 -18.28
C GLN A 198 -4.58 -13.99 -19.27
N GLY A 199 -3.77 -13.00 -19.66
CA GLY A 199 -2.72 -13.15 -20.66
C GLY A 199 -3.25 -13.76 -21.95
N LYS A 200 -2.84 -15.00 -22.25
CA LYS A 200 -3.27 -15.76 -23.43
C LYS A 200 -4.67 -16.38 -23.32
N GLY A 201 -5.39 -16.19 -22.20
CA GLY A 201 -6.73 -16.75 -21.98
C GLY A 201 -6.74 -18.24 -21.60
N THR A 202 -5.58 -18.79 -21.24
CA THR A 202 -5.37 -20.21 -20.88
C THR A 202 -5.42 -20.45 -19.36
N SER A 203 -5.64 -19.41 -18.56
CA SER A 203 -5.75 -19.51 -17.11
C SER A 203 -6.91 -20.43 -16.69
N GLY A 204 -6.71 -21.17 -15.60
CA GLY A 204 -7.76 -21.96 -14.96
C GLY A 204 -9.00 -21.11 -14.64
N SER A 205 -8.82 -19.82 -14.30
CA SER A 205 -9.90 -18.87 -13.99
C SER A 205 -10.91 -18.70 -15.12
N VAL A 206 -10.48 -18.87 -16.37
CA VAL A 206 -11.35 -18.71 -17.54
C VAL A 206 -11.53 -19.99 -18.33
N SER A 207 -10.79 -21.06 -18.04
CA SER A 207 -10.81 -22.33 -18.79
C SER A 207 -12.20 -22.97 -18.94
N GLY A 208 -13.07 -22.81 -17.93
CA GLY A 208 -14.38 -23.48 -17.86
C GLY A 208 -14.35 -24.88 -17.27
N ALA A 209 -13.17 -25.42 -16.94
CA ALA A 209 -13.02 -26.77 -16.38
C ALA A 209 -13.78 -26.98 -15.05
N SER A 210 -13.97 -25.91 -14.27
CA SER A 210 -14.73 -25.91 -13.02
C SER A 210 -16.23 -25.68 -13.19
N GLY A 211 -16.70 -25.34 -14.40
CA GLY A 211 -18.06 -24.83 -14.65
C GLY A 211 -18.28 -23.36 -14.27
N PHE A 212 -17.27 -22.69 -13.71
CA PHE A 212 -17.32 -21.28 -13.31
C PHE A 212 -16.19 -20.48 -13.96
N TYR A 213 -16.39 -19.17 -14.06
CA TYR A 213 -15.46 -18.25 -14.72
C TYR A 213 -15.17 -17.04 -13.85
N ASN A 214 -13.93 -16.55 -13.91
CA ASN A 214 -13.50 -15.33 -13.24
C ASN A 214 -12.50 -14.56 -14.11
N TYR A 215 -13.01 -13.70 -15.00
CA TYR A 215 -12.21 -12.95 -15.97
C TYR A 215 -11.36 -11.83 -15.36
N PHE A 216 -11.75 -11.33 -14.18
CA PHE A 216 -11.10 -10.22 -13.49
C PHE A 216 -10.35 -10.64 -12.22
N ASN A 217 -10.21 -11.95 -11.98
CA ASN A 217 -9.57 -12.51 -10.78
C ASN A 217 -10.14 -11.97 -9.44
N ILE A 218 -11.43 -11.63 -9.40
CA ILE A 218 -12.08 -11.09 -8.21
C ILE A 218 -12.13 -12.16 -7.11
N GLY A 219 -11.61 -11.84 -5.93
CA GLY A 219 -11.50 -12.78 -4.81
C GLY A 219 -10.39 -13.84 -4.98
N ALA A 220 -9.53 -13.70 -5.98
CA ALA A 220 -8.40 -14.60 -6.21
C ALA A 220 -7.19 -14.18 -5.35
N TYR A 221 -7.00 -14.87 -4.24
CA TYR A 221 -5.79 -14.75 -3.40
C TYR A 221 -5.50 -16.08 -2.73
N ALA A 222 -4.23 -16.37 -2.44
CA ALA A 222 -3.87 -17.59 -1.74
C ALA A 222 -4.24 -17.46 -0.25
N ALA A 223 -5.16 -18.30 0.23
CA ALA A 223 -5.57 -18.31 1.64
C ALA A 223 -6.21 -19.65 2.00
N ASN A 224 -6.07 -20.06 3.26
CA ASN A 224 -6.66 -21.27 3.82
C ASN A 224 -6.31 -22.55 3.03
N GLY A 225 -5.08 -22.66 2.53
CA GLY A 225 -4.61 -23.80 1.74
C GLY A 225 -5.07 -23.82 0.27
N MET A 226 -5.93 -22.89 -0.15
CA MET A 226 -6.33 -22.73 -1.55
C MET A 226 -5.36 -21.85 -2.32
N GLY A 227 -5.08 -22.22 -3.57
CA GLY A 227 -4.40 -21.35 -4.52
C GLY A 227 -5.28 -20.17 -4.95
N ALA A 228 -4.68 -19.11 -5.51
CA ALA A 228 -5.43 -17.91 -5.91
C ALA A 228 -6.53 -18.20 -6.96
N VAL A 229 -6.22 -19.02 -7.98
CA VAL A 229 -7.19 -19.43 -9.02
C VAL A 229 -8.35 -20.23 -8.42
N GLU A 230 -8.05 -21.18 -7.55
CA GLU A 230 -9.04 -22.01 -6.87
C GLU A 230 -9.98 -21.16 -6.02
N ARG A 231 -9.41 -20.24 -5.23
CA ARG A 231 -10.20 -19.33 -4.39
C ARG A 231 -11.07 -18.37 -5.22
N GLY A 232 -10.54 -17.85 -6.32
CA GLY A 232 -11.28 -16.99 -7.24
C GLY A 232 -12.46 -17.72 -7.90
N LEU A 233 -12.28 -19.00 -8.26
CA LEU A 233 -13.35 -19.84 -8.81
C LEU A 233 -14.36 -20.26 -7.75
N TRP A 234 -13.92 -20.53 -6.51
CA TRP A 234 -14.79 -20.76 -5.38
C TRP A 234 -15.71 -19.56 -5.14
N TYR A 235 -15.16 -18.34 -5.11
CA TYR A 235 -15.91 -17.09 -4.98
C TYR A 235 -16.94 -16.91 -6.12
N ALA A 236 -16.52 -17.22 -7.36
CA ALA A 236 -17.35 -17.14 -8.55
C ALA A 236 -18.52 -18.14 -8.53
N GLY A 237 -18.34 -19.31 -7.91
CA GLY A 237 -19.36 -20.36 -7.81
C GLY A 237 -20.37 -20.20 -6.67
N GLN A 238 -20.15 -19.27 -5.73
CA GLN A 238 -21.11 -19.00 -4.67
C GLN A 238 -22.35 -18.25 -5.19
N SER A 239 -23.48 -18.34 -4.48
CA SER A 239 -24.58 -17.37 -4.66
C SER A 239 -24.20 -16.02 -4.05
N GLY A 240 -24.66 -14.92 -4.64
CA GLY A 240 -24.48 -13.58 -4.05
C GLY A 240 -24.52 -12.44 -5.06
N SER A 241 -24.00 -11.29 -4.63
CA SER A 241 -23.95 -10.05 -5.42
C SER A 241 -23.20 -10.20 -6.75
N TYR A 242 -23.41 -9.22 -7.64
CA TYR A 242 -22.76 -9.11 -8.95
C TYR A 242 -23.13 -10.25 -9.92
N GLY A 243 -24.37 -10.74 -9.84
CA GLY A 243 -24.88 -11.77 -10.75
C GLY A 243 -24.26 -13.15 -10.56
N ARG A 244 -23.70 -13.45 -9.38
CA ARG A 244 -23.16 -14.77 -9.05
C ARG A 244 -24.27 -15.80 -8.79
N PRO A 245 -24.09 -17.08 -9.16
CA PRO A 245 -22.84 -17.68 -9.62
C PRO A 245 -22.47 -17.35 -11.08
N TRP A 246 -21.18 -17.16 -11.33
CA TRP A 246 -20.62 -16.86 -12.66
C TRP A 246 -20.39 -18.13 -13.47
N ASN A 247 -21.47 -18.82 -13.80
CA ASN A 247 -21.47 -20.08 -14.54
C ASN A 247 -21.49 -19.92 -16.08
N SER A 248 -21.22 -18.72 -16.58
CA SER A 248 -21.00 -18.46 -18.01
C SER A 248 -19.96 -17.36 -18.20
N HIS A 249 -19.35 -17.32 -19.39
CA HIS A 249 -18.42 -16.25 -19.75
C HIS A 249 -19.06 -14.86 -19.63
N GLU A 250 -20.28 -14.72 -20.14
CA GLU A 250 -21.05 -13.47 -20.07
C GLU A 250 -21.29 -13.04 -18.61
N LYS A 251 -21.77 -13.94 -17.74
CA LYS A 251 -22.05 -13.59 -16.34
C LYS A 251 -20.80 -13.17 -15.59
N SER A 252 -19.67 -13.82 -15.83
CA SER A 252 -18.40 -13.46 -15.19
C SER A 252 -17.91 -12.07 -15.62
N ILE A 253 -18.02 -11.76 -16.92
CA ILE A 253 -17.60 -10.45 -17.44
C ILE A 253 -18.55 -9.34 -16.95
N LEU A 254 -19.87 -9.54 -17.07
CA LEU A 254 -20.86 -8.58 -16.58
C LEU A 254 -20.76 -8.38 -15.06
N GLY A 255 -20.64 -9.47 -14.30
CA GLY A 255 -20.52 -9.43 -12.85
C GLY A 255 -19.24 -8.76 -12.37
N GLY A 256 -18.11 -9.05 -13.00
CA GLY A 256 -16.86 -8.36 -12.66
C GLY A 256 -16.87 -6.89 -13.04
N ALA A 257 -17.46 -6.52 -14.17
CA ALA A 257 -17.70 -5.12 -14.50
C ALA A 257 -18.60 -4.45 -13.44
N GLN A 258 -19.71 -5.08 -13.06
CA GLN A 258 -20.62 -4.55 -12.03
C GLN A 258 -19.90 -4.34 -10.69
N PHE A 259 -19.05 -5.29 -10.28
CA PHE A 259 -18.21 -5.15 -9.09
C PHE A 259 -17.36 -3.87 -9.13
N PHE A 260 -16.64 -3.60 -10.21
CA PHE A 260 -15.80 -2.40 -10.30
C PHE A 260 -16.61 -1.10 -10.39
N ALA A 261 -17.77 -1.13 -11.03
CA ALA A 261 -18.61 0.05 -11.15
C ALA A 261 -19.20 0.45 -9.80
N GLU A 262 -19.81 -0.50 -9.07
CA GLU A 262 -20.44 -0.25 -7.79
C GLU A 262 -19.43 0.17 -6.71
N ASN A 263 -18.26 -0.46 -6.69
CA ASN A 263 -17.24 -0.20 -5.65
C ASN A 263 -16.31 0.98 -5.98
N TYR A 264 -16.26 1.48 -7.22
CA TYR A 264 -15.30 2.55 -7.55
C TYR A 264 -15.89 3.61 -8.49
N LEU A 265 -16.38 3.22 -9.66
CA LEU A 265 -16.85 4.18 -10.66
C LEU A 265 -17.98 5.07 -10.12
N ASN A 266 -18.95 4.47 -9.42
CA ASN A 266 -20.12 5.15 -8.86
C ASN A 266 -19.75 6.08 -7.68
N ALA A 267 -18.61 5.82 -7.03
CA ALA A 267 -18.02 6.73 -6.04
C ALA A 267 -17.17 7.84 -6.69
N GLY A 268 -17.20 7.95 -8.02
CA GLY A 268 -16.42 8.88 -8.82
C GLY A 268 -15.00 8.41 -9.12
N GLN A 269 -14.52 7.30 -8.54
CA GLN A 269 -13.13 6.81 -8.66
C GLN A 269 -12.86 6.16 -10.01
N ASN A 270 -12.88 7.01 -11.04
CA ASN A 270 -12.90 6.67 -12.45
C ASN A 270 -11.52 6.65 -13.13
N THR A 271 -10.44 6.68 -12.35
CA THR A 271 -9.07 6.45 -12.81
C THR A 271 -8.32 5.62 -11.78
N LEU A 272 -7.23 4.94 -12.15
CA LEU A 272 -6.39 4.22 -11.18
C LEU A 272 -5.82 5.16 -10.12
N TYR A 273 -5.47 6.39 -10.52
CA TYR A 273 -5.04 7.44 -9.60
C TYR A 273 -6.11 7.74 -8.54
N LEU A 274 -7.37 7.95 -8.95
CA LEU A 274 -8.46 8.27 -8.02
C LEU A 274 -8.85 7.07 -7.14
N LYS A 275 -8.65 5.84 -7.63
CA LYS A 275 -8.77 4.63 -6.81
C LYS A 275 -7.69 4.55 -5.73
N LYS A 276 -6.44 4.97 -6.00
CA LYS A 276 -5.37 4.99 -4.99
C LYS A 276 -5.54 6.13 -4.00
N TRP A 277 -5.74 7.35 -4.49
CA TRP A 277 -5.59 8.57 -3.67
C TRP A 277 -6.92 9.11 -3.14
N ASN A 278 -8.02 8.78 -3.82
CA ASN A 278 -9.36 9.29 -3.54
C ASN A 278 -9.41 10.78 -3.14
N VAL A 279 -9.10 11.64 -4.10
CA VAL A 279 -9.04 13.10 -3.91
C VAL A 279 -10.30 13.82 -4.42
N GLN A 280 -11.45 13.19 -4.24
CA GLN A 280 -12.75 13.69 -4.69
C GLN A 280 -13.88 13.22 -3.78
N GLY A 281 -15.04 13.87 -3.89
CA GLY A 281 -16.20 13.56 -3.06
C GLY A 281 -15.98 13.93 -1.59
N ALA A 282 -16.88 13.47 -0.72
CA ALA A 282 -16.87 13.82 0.70
C ALA A 282 -15.95 12.92 1.55
N ASN A 283 -15.56 11.74 1.05
CA ASN A 283 -14.80 10.73 1.80
C ASN A 283 -13.31 10.71 1.40
N LEU A 284 -12.66 11.87 1.47
CA LEU A 284 -11.29 12.08 1.00
C LEU A 284 -10.29 11.13 1.68
N TYR A 285 -9.34 10.59 0.90
CA TYR A 285 -8.23 9.75 1.36
C TYR A 285 -8.64 8.42 2.04
N LYS A 286 -9.93 8.07 1.98
CA LYS A 286 -10.50 6.80 2.42
C LYS A 286 -11.05 6.03 1.22
N HIS A 287 -11.51 4.80 1.43
CA HIS A 287 -12.02 3.95 0.34
C HIS A 287 -11.00 3.82 -0.81
N GLN A 288 -9.73 3.72 -0.42
CA GLN A 288 -8.64 3.55 -1.36
C GLN A 288 -8.56 2.08 -1.74
N TYR A 289 -8.32 1.83 -3.01
CA TYR A 289 -8.25 0.47 -3.53
C TYR A 289 -7.01 -0.29 -3.06
N MET A 290 -5.94 0.45 -2.78
CA MET A 290 -4.63 -0.11 -2.44
C MET A 290 -3.90 0.82 -1.48
N THR A 291 -3.05 0.25 -0.64
CA THR A 291 -2.19 0.98 0.30
C THR A 291 -0.78 1.19 -0.27
N ASN A 292 -0.33 0.35 -1.20
CA ASN A 292 0.95 0.52 -1.90
C ASN A 292 0.99 1.89 -2.62
N VAL A 293 1.94 2.74 -2.21
CA VAL A 293 2.11 4.09 -2.74
C VAL A 293 2.41 4.11 -4.24
N GLN A 294 3.02 3.05 -4.77
CA GLN A 294 3.41 2.91 -6.17
C GLN A 294 2.28 2.38 -7.05
N GLY A 295 1.23 1.82 -6.44
CA GLY A 295 0.35 0.88 -7.12
C GLY A 295 -0.44 1.51 -8.28
N ALA A 296 -0.91 2.76 -8.18
CA ALA A 296 -1.59 3.41 -9.30
C ALA A 296 -0.69 3.58 -10.53
N ALA A 297 0.58 3.95 -10.33
CA ALA A 297 1.54 4.10 -11.41
C ALA A 297 1.91 2.73 -12.01
N GLU A 298 2.15 1.73 -11.16
CA GLU A 298 2.45 0.36 -11.61
C GLU A 298 1.29 -0.26 -12.40
N GLU A 299 0.05 -0.14 -11.90
CA GLU A 299 -1.14 -0.58 -12.61
C GLU A 299 -1.38 0.22 -13.89
N GLY A 300 -1.10 1.53 -13.89
CA GLY A 300 -1.15 2.34 -15.10
C GLY A 300 -0.19 1.82 -16.17
N ALA A 301 1.05 1.52 -15.79
CA ALA A 301 2.04 0.97 -16.72
C ALA A 301 1.67 -0.44 -17.23
N LYS A 302 1.05 -1.29 -16.40
CA LYS A 302 0.53 -2.60 -16.83
C LYS A 302 -0.64 -2.42 -17.80
N LEU A 303 -1.57 -1.52 -17.49
CA LEU A 303 -2.69 -1.19 -18.36
C LEU A 303 -2.18 -0.67 -19.71
N ALA A 304 -1.21 0.22 -19.73
CA ALA A 304 -0.58 0.73 -20.96
C ALA A 304 -0.01 -0.39 -21.84
N LYS A 305 0.56 -1.45 -21.25
CA LYS A 305 1.06 -2.62 -21.99
C LYS A 305 -0.06 -3.48 -22.58
N ALA A 306 -1.21 -3.54 -21.93
CA ALA A 306 -2.38 -4.23 -22.45
C ALA A 306 -3.06 -3.48 -23.60
N TYR A 307 -2.77 -2.18 -23.78
CA TYR A 307 -3.26 -1.39 -24.90
C TYR A 307 -2.49 -1.72 -26.19
N THR A 308 -3.18 -2.37 -27.14
CA THR A 308 -2.63 -2.66 -28.47
C THR A 308 -2.37 -1.38 -29.27
N SER A 309 -1.61 -1.49 -30.37
CA SER A 309 -1.37 -0.38 -31.29
C SER A 309 -2.65 0.24 -31.83
N GLU A 310 -3.70 -0.56 -32.03
CA GLU A 310 -5.02 -0.12 -32.47
C GLU A 310 -5.77 0.63 -31.35
N MET A 311 -5.68 0.15 -30.11
CA MET A 311 -6.28 0.82 -28.94
C MET A 311 -5.68 2.21 -28.73
N ARG A 312 -4.36 2.34 -28.90
CA ARG A 312 -3.63 3.61 -28.74
C ARG A 312 -3.98 4.65 -29.82
N GLN A 313 -4.56 4.24 -30.94
CA GLN A 313 -5.03 5.13 -31.99
C GLN A 313 -6.47 5.63 -31.78
N LYS A 314 -7.20 5.07 -30.80
CA LYS A 314 -8.53 5.56 -30.41
C LYS A 314 -8.43 6.77 -29.48
N ALA A 315 -9.52 7.52 -29.34
CA ALA A 315 -9.58 8.64 -28.41
C ALA A 315 -9.36 8.14 -26.96
N LEU A 316 -8.25 8.55 -26.35
CA LEU A 316 -7.93 8.31 -24.94
C LEU A 316 -8.13 9.61 -24.16
N VAL A 317 -9.04 9.58 -23.18
CA VAL A 317 -9.31 10.73 -22.32
C VAL A 317 -8.64 10.49 -20.97
N PHE A 318 -7.75 11.39 -20.58
CA PHE A 318 -7.05 11.34 -19.30
C PHE A 318 -7.60 12.40 -18.35
N ASN A 319 -7.93 12.01 -17.12
CA ASN A 319 -8.34 12.91 -16.06
C ASN A 319 -7.20 13.12 -15.06
N ILE A 320 -6.35 14.12 -15.35
CA ILE A 320 -5.19 14.47 -14.54
C ILE A 320 -5.62 15.42 -13.41
N PRO A 321 -5.41 15.07 -12.13
CA PRO A 321 -5.75 15.94 -11.01
C PRO A 321 -4.78 17.11 -10.89
N ILE A 322 -5.28 18.26 -10.47
CA ILE A 322 -4.50 19.46 -10.19
C ILE A 322 -4.91 19.98 -8.82
N TYR A 323 -3.93 20.06 -7.90
CA TYR A 323 -4.12 20.52 -6.53
C TYR A 323 -3.83 22.02 -6.40
N GLU A 324 -4.42 22.64 -5.38
CA GLU A 324 -4.07 23.99 -4.98
C GLU A 324 -2.75 24.00 -4.19
N ASN A 325 -1.95 25.04 -4.37
CA ASN A 325 -0.68 25.22 -3.67
C ASN A 325 0.33 24.06 -3.86
N MET A 326 0.33 23.44 -5.04
CA MET A 326 1.39 22.49 -5.39
C MET A 326 2.78 23.16 -5.35
N PRO A 327 3.83 22.44 -4.95
CA PRO A 327 5.19 22.94 -5.03
C PRO A 327 5.55 23.38 -6.45
N ALA A 328 6.36 24.44 -6.59
CA ALA A 328 6.75 24.98 -7.89
C ALA A 328 7.44 23.91 -8.76
N GLU A 329 8.35 23.16 -8.15
CA GLU A 329 9.01 22.01 -8.77
C GLU A 329 8.24 20.71 -8.55
N ARG A 330 8.50 19.73 -9.40
CA ARG A 330 7.99 18.37 -9.22
C ARG A 330 8.58 17.75 -7.96
N ALA A 331 7.78 16.97 -7.23
CA ALA A 331 8.29 16.18 -6.12
C ALA A 331 9.36 15.22 -6.64
N ALA A 332 10.56 15.24 -6.06
CA ALA A 332 11.66 14.37 -6.45
C ALA A 332 11.55 12.99 -5.78
N ILE A 333 11.94 11.94 -6.50
CA ILE A 333 12.00 10.60 -5.91
C ILE A 333 13.11 10.57 -4.84
N PRO A 334 12.84 10.15 -3.60
CA PRO A 334 13.89 10.00 -2.61
C PRO A 334 14.84 8.87 -3.01
N THR A 335 16.16 9.10 -2.91
CA THR A 335 17.21 8.16 -3.34
C THR A 335 18.14 7.73 -2.21
N GLY A 336 17.96 8.28 -1.01
CA GLY A 336 18.81 8.01 0.14
C GLY A 336 18.79 6.55 0.57
N THR A 337 19.97 6.00 0.84
CA THR A 337 20.19 4.67 1.38
C THR A 337 20.83 4.75 2.76
N GLY A 338 20.94 3.60 3.44
CA GLY A 338 21.56 3.49 4.75
C GLY A 338 20.62 3.81 5.90
N SER A 339 20.90 3.24 7.06
CA SER A 339 20.11 3.45 8.27
C SER A 339 20.01 4.94 8.65
N PRO A 340 18.81 5.43 9.01
CA PRO A 340 18.63 6.77 9.56
C PRO A 340 18.94 6.84 11.05
N ASN A 341 19.27 5.72 11.71
CA ASN A 341 19.38 5.67 13.16
C ASN A 341 20.65 6.37 13.67
N ASN A 342 20.45 7.53 14.28
CA ASN A 342 21.48 8.31 14.96
C ASN A 342 21.31 8.31 16.48
N ARG A 343 20.60 7.33 17.07
CA ARG A 343 20.44 7.23 18.52
C ARG A 343 21.55 6.42 19.19
N LEU A 344 21.81 6.76 20.46
CA LEU A 344 22.63 5.95 21.37
C LEU A 344 21.77 4.90 22.11
N THR A 345 22.33 3.72 22.34
CA THR A 345 21.83 2.71 23.29
C THR A 345 22.38 2.93 24.70
N SER A 346 23.54 3.58 24.82
CA SER A 346 24.10 3.98 26.10
C SER A 346 24.94 5.25 25.98
N LEU A 347 24.94 6.03 27.05
CA LEU A 347 25.87 7.13 27.31
C LEU A 347 26.20 7.11 28.80
N SER A 348 27.48 6.97 29.15
CA SER A 348 27.93 6.97 30.53
C SER A 348 29.27 7.69 30.67
N ILE A 349 29.53 8.19 31.88
CA ILE A 349 30.73 8.93 32.21
C ILE A 349 31.31 8.31 33.47
N SER A 350 32.57 7.87 33.41
CA SER A 350 33.20 7.16 34.52
C SER A 350 33.19 8.03 35.79
N GLY A 351 32.56 7.54 36.86
CA GLY A 351 32.45 8.23 38.15
C GLY A 351 31.33 9.28 38.26
N TYR A 352 30.51 9.48 37.23
CA TYR A 352 29.44 10.50 37.24
C TYR A 352 28.10 9.94 36.76
N ASN A 353 27.02 10.38 37.40
CA ASN A 353 25.66 10.07 36.98
C ASN A 353 25.12 11.19 36.10
N LEU A 354 24.51 10.82 34.97
CA LEU A 354 23.76 11.76 34.14
C LEU A 354 22.46 12.18 34.85
N SER A 355 22.11 13.45 34.72
CA SER A 355 20.81 13.99 35.10
C SER A 355 20.17 14.70 33.90
N PRO A 356 19.03 14.23 33.38
CA PRO A 356 18.31 13.01 33.79
C PRO A 356 19.10 11.72 33.50
N SER A 357 18.63 10.58 34.04
CA SER A 357 19.15 9.26 33.64
C SER A 357 19.07 9.09 32.11
N PHE A 358 20.01 8.33 31.55
CA PHE A 358 20.12 8.18 30.10
C PHE A 358 18.84 7.62 29.46
N SER A 359 18.42 8.26 28.35
CA SER A 359 17.41 7.75 27.42
C SER A 359 17.80 8.19 26.02
N GLY A 360 17.91 7.27 25.06
CA GLY A 360 18.38 7.61 23.71
C GLY A 360 17.54 8.67 22.97
N GLU A 361 16.33 8.96 23.44
CA GLU A 361 15.47 10.05 22.96
C GLU A 361 15.89 11.44 23.49
N ASN A 362 16.40 11.52 24.72
CA ASN A 362 16.81 12.76 25.35
C ASN A 362 18.16 13.25 24.77
N GLU A 363 18.18 14.50 24.33
CA GLU A 363 19.39 15.13 23.74
C GLU A 363 20.19 15.94 24.76
N ASN A 364 19.64 16.23 25.94
CA ASN A 364 20.26 17.11 26.93
C ASN A 364 20.41 16.41 28.27
N TYR A 365 21.62 16.46 28.81
CA TYR A 365 21.98 15.92 30.12
C TYR A 365 22.86 16.90 30.88
N SER A 366 23.05 16.65 32.16
CA SER A 366 23.98 17.36 33.00
C SER A 366 24.71 16.42 33.95
N ILE A 367 25.90 16.82 34.38
CA ILE A 367 26.66 16.17 35.44
C ILE A 367 27.20 17.21 36.42
N SER A 368 27.38 16.78 37.66
CA SER A 368 28.04 17.57 38.70
C SER A 368 29.49 17.12 38.84
N LEU A 369 30.42 18.00 38.46
CA LEU A 369 31.85 17.75 38.50
C LEU A 369 32.45 18.10 39.86
N SER A 370 33.39 17.27 40.33
CA SER A 370 34.28 17.63 41.42
C SER A 370 35.20 18.79 41.02
N ASN A 371 35.58 19.64 42.00
CA ASN A 371 36.51 20.74 41.74
C ASN A 371 37.85 20.20 41.22
N GLY A 372 38.38 20.86 40.18
CA GLY A 372 39.67 20.51 39.57
C GLY A 372 39.62 19.38 38.55
N THR A 373 38.43 18.86 38.18
CA THR A 373 38.30 17.87 37.09
C THR A 373 38.77 18.46 35.76
N LYS A 374 39.77 17.82 35.15
CA LYS A 374 40.39 18.25 33.87
C LYS A 374 39.94 17.43 32.66
N SER A 375 39.54 16.19 32.89
CA SER A 375 39.12 15.27 31.82
C SER A 375 37.98 14.36 32.27
N LEU A 376 37.18 13.91 31.31
CA LEU A 376 36.14 12.90 31.48
C LEU A 376 36.41 11.73 30.55
N ASP A 377 36.13 10.52 31.02
CA ASP A 377 36.09 9.33 30.16
C ASP A 377 34.63 9.01 29.83
N ILE A 378 34.26 9.21 28.56
CA ILE A 378 32.87 9.13 28.09
C ILE A 378 32.69 7.88 27.24
N ALA A 379 31.90 6.93 27.71
CA ALA A 379 31.50 5.76 26.94
C ALA A 379 30.14 6.03 26.26
N ALA A 380 30.06 5.73 24.97
CA ALA A 380 28.84 5.87 24.19
C ALA A 380 28.74 4.74 23.17
N THR A 381 27.55 4.16 23.03
CA THR A 381 27.27 3.08 22.08
C THR A 381 26.07 3.46 21.23
N ALA A 382 26.18 3.35 19.90
CA ALA A 382 25.09 3.63 18.98
C ALA A 382 24.09 2.47 18.93
N VAL A 383 22.85 2.75 18.55
CA VAL A 383 21.86 1.71 18.21
C VAL A 383 22.28 0.98 16.94
N ASP A 384 22.67 1.72 15.91
CA ASP A 384 23.13 1.13 14.66
C ASP A 384 24.66 0.99 14.66
N GLY A 385 25.14 -0.23 14.42
CA GLY A 385 26.57 -0.53 14.41
C GLY A 385 27.36 0.17 13.29
N LYS A 386 26.69 0.72 12.27
CA LYS A 386 27.32 1.51 11.20
C LYS A 386 27.34 3.01 11.50
N ALA A 387 26.67 3.47 12.56
CA ALA A 387 26.72 4.87 12.95
C ALA A 387 28.11 5.23 13.51
N GLN A 388 28.53 6.45 13.26
CA GLN A 388 29.80 6.99 13.73
C GLN A 388 29.57 7.90 14.94
N ILE A 389 30.36 7.72 16.00
CA ILE A 389 30.28 8.53 17.21
C ILE A 389 31.51 9.44 17.28
N LYS A 390 31.30 10.71 17.64
CA LYS A 390 32.35 11.69 17.95
C LYS A 390 32.10 12.28 19.34
N GLY A 391 33.17 12.67 20.03
CA GLY A 391 33.13 13.26 21.37
C GLY A 391 33.15 12.24 22.52
N ASN A 392 33.17 10.94 22.22
CA ASN A 392 33.38 9.87 23.20
C ASN A 392 34.89 9.65 23.50
N GLY A 393 35.19 8.78 24.46
CA GLY A 393 36.53 8.54 24.98
C GLY A 393 36.98 9.62 25.96
N ASN A 394 38.30 9.77 26.12
CA ASN A 394 38.88 10.77 27.01
C ASN A 394 38.73 12.18 26.41
N GLN A 395 37.95 13.02 27.08
CA GLN A 395 37.69 14.40 26.71
C GLN A 395 38.26 15.36 27.75
N SER A 396 39.06 16.33 27.31
CA SER A 396 39.43 17.46 28.17
C SER A 396 38.23 18.36 28.43
N VAL A 397 38.02 18.75 29.69
CA VAL A 397 36.88 19.55 30.14
C VAL A 397 37.29 20.79 30.94
N GLU A 398 38.58 21.08 31.10
CA GLU A 398 39.00 22.29 31.82
C GLU A 398 38.49 23.56 31.10
N GLY A 399 37.73 24.39 31.82
CA GLY A 399 37.16 25.62 31.27
C GLY A 399 36.03 25.45 30.24
N ARG A 400 35.40 24.27 30.15
CA ARG A 400 34.26 24.02 29.25
C ARG A 400 32.94 24.02 30.02
N ASP A 401 31.88 24.57 29.44
CA ASP A 401 30.53 24.52 30.03
C ASP A 401 29.75 23.25 29.60
N SER A 402 30.19 22.59 28.53
CA SER A 402 29.55 21.39 28.00
C SER A 402 30.50 20.51 27.20
N VAL A 403 30.10 19.24 27.02
CA VAL A 403 30.64 18.31 26.02
C VAL A 403 29.50 17.87 25.12
N VAL A 404 29.76 17.74 23.81
CA VAL A 404 28.78 17.28 22.82
C VAL A 404 29.23 15.96 22.24
N ILE A 405 28.34 14.98 22.26
CA ILE A 405 28.51 13.68 21.61
C ILE A 405 27.66 13.68 20.34
N THR A 406 28.30 13.62 19.18
CA THR A 406 27.62 13.59 17.88
C THR A 406 27.55 12.16 17.37
N VAL A 407 26.35 11.70 17.07
CA VAL A 407 26.12 10.43 16.39
C VAL A 407 25.69 10.72 14.96
N LYS A 408 26.47 10.24 13.99
CA LYS A 408 26.17 10.32 12.57
C LYS A 408 25.70 8.95 12.07
N ALA A 409 24.45 8.86 11.63
CA ALA A 409 23.89 7.64 11.05
C ALA A 409 24.55 7.29 9.70
N GLU A 410 24.30 6.08 9.20
CA GLU A 410 24.80 5.62 7.91
C GLU A 410 24.32 6.51 6.75
N ASN A 411 23.07 7.01 6.81
CA ASN A 411 22.54 7.94 5.81
C ASN A 411 23.07 9.39 5.95
N GLY A 412 23.93 9.64 6.94
CA GLY A 412 24.53 10.94 7.21
C GLY A 412 23.73 11.87 8.11
N SER A 413 22.53 11.49 8.58
CA SER A 413 21.79 12.26 9.58
C SER A 413 22.57 12.33 10.90
N GLU A 414 22.54 13.48 11.57
CA GLU A 414 23.27 13.68 12.83
C GLU A 414 22.32 13.97 13.98
N LYS A 415 22.67 13.47 15.17
CA LYS A 415 22.05 13.82 16.44
C LYS A 415 23.14 14.17 17.44
N ASN A 416 22.89 15.22 18.23
CA ASN A 416 23.80 15.70 19.25
C ASN A 416 23.24 15.42 20.64
N TYR A 417 24.04 14.79 21.49
CA TYR A 417 23.79 14.63 22.91
C TYR A 417 24.68 15.61 23.67
N THR A 418 24.08 16.63 24.29
CA THR A 418 24.78 17.69 25.01
C THR A 418 24.80 17.38 26.50
N ILE A 419 26.00 17.33 27.08
CA ILE A 419 26.22 17.13 28.51
C ILE A 419 26.69 18.46 29.09
N LYS A 420 25.84 19.12 29.87
CA LYS A 420 26.19 20.32 30.64
C LYS A 420 27.08 19.95 31.83
N LEU A 421 28.15 20.72 32.03
CA LEU A 421 29.11 20.53 33.10
C LEU A 421 28.84 21.52 34.23
N ASN A 422 28.45 21.02 35.40
CA ASN A 422 28.24 21.85 36.59
C ASN A 422 29.42 21.66 37.56
N TYR A 423 30.30 22.64 37.64
CA TYR A 423 31.43 22.62 38.57
C TYR A 423 30.98 22.97 39.99
N GLY A 424 31.42 22.19 40.98
CA GLY A 424 31.18 22.49 42.40
C GLY A 424 30.18 21.57 43.12
N GLY A 425 29.90 20.38 42.57
CA GLY A 425 29.05 19.38 43.25
C GLY A 425 29.82 18.54 44.27
N ALA A 426 29.32 18.44 45.50
CA ALA A 426 29.88 17.61 46.57
C ALA A 426 29.93 16.11 46.20
N THR A 427 30.94 15.43 46.75
CA THR A 427 31.30 14.01 46.58
C THR A 427 30.15 13.02 46.73
N ALA A 428 30.17 12.00 45.86
CA ALA A 428 29.35 10.79 45.93
C ALA A 428 29.39 10.16 47.34
N ASN A 429 28.22 9.80 47.86
CA ASN A 429 28.10 9.02 49.08
C ASN A 429 28.58 7.59 48.81
N GLN A 430 29.72 7.23 49.39
CA GLN A 430 30.22 5.86 49.51
C GLN A 430 29.22 5.05 50.34
N THR A 431 28.49 4.11 49.73
CA THR A 431 27.82 3.06 50.49
C THR A 431 28.86 2.01 50.88
N SER A 432 29.39 2.15 52.09
CA SER A 432 30.03 1.06 52.82
C SER A 432 28.97 0.06 53.27
N SER A 433 29.16 -1.19 52.86
CA SER A 433 28.55 -2.40 53.39
C SER A 433 28.47 -2.41 54.92
N GLY A 434 27.25 -2.53 55.46
CA GLY A 434 26.96 -2.77 56.87
C GLY A 434 25.76 -3.70 57.00
N SER A 435 26.00 -4.89 57.54
CA SER A 435 25.05 -5.98 57.80
C SER A 435 24.23 -5.74 59.07
N GLY A 436 22.98 -6.24 59.09
CA GLY A 436 22.09 -6.31 60.26
C GLY A 436 20.89 -5.39 60.12
N GLY A 437 19.62 -5.76 60.33
CA GLY A 437 18.96 -6.99 60.76
C GLY A 437 17.45 -6.65 60.83
N ASN A 438 16.60 -7.66 60.72
CA ASN A 438 15.13 -7.54 60.75
C ASN A 438 14.60 -6.64 61.87
N GLU A 439 13.56 -5.86 61.59
CA GLU A 439 12.33 -5.93 62.38
C GLU A 439 11.13 -5.30 61.65
N SER A 440 10.02 -6.04 61.73
CA SER A 440 8.69 -5.77 61.21
C SER A 440 7.93 -4.75 62.07
N GLY A 441 7.38 -3.72 61.45
CA GLY A 441 6.43 -2.79 62.08
C GLY A 441 5.30 -2.47 61.12
N VAL A 442 4.16 -3.14 61.33
CA VAL A 442 2.86 -2.84 60.73
C VAL A 442 2.32 -1.56 61.38
N GLU A 443 1.83 -0.60 60.58
CA GLU A 443 0.96 0.46 61.12
C GLU A 443 -0.35 0.52 60.32
N ILE A 444 -1.44 0.49 61.08
CA ILE A 444 -2.84 0.36 60.64
C ILE A 444 -3.43 1.76 60.45
N ILE A 445 -3.89 2.00 59.21
CA ILE A 445 -5.14 2.65 58.77
C ILE A 445 -5.78 3.74 59.68
N GLU A 446 -6.01 4.93 59.08
CA GLU A 446 -7.29 5.63 59.24
C GLU A 446 -7.89 6.01 57.87
N VAL A 447 -9.10 5.49 57.62
CA VAL A 447 -9.98 5.82 56.49
C VAL A 447 -10.99 6.85 56.96
N GLY A 448 -11.19 7.91 56.18
CA GLY A 448 -12.50 8.55 56.09
C GLY A 448 -12.49 10.07 56.06
N LYS A 449 -12.71 10.63 54.86
CA LYS A 449 -13.93 11.38 54.51
C LYS A 449 -13.74 12.06 53.15
N ALA A 450 -14.48 11.58 52.16
CA ALA A 450 -15.04 12.42 51.11
C ALA A 450 -16.45 12.89 51.59
N PRO A 451 -17.20 13.77 50.88
CA PRO A 451 -16.95 14.24 49.51
C PRO A 451 -17.37 15.71 49.19
N LEU A 452 -17.17 16.07 47.92
CA LEU A 452 -17.84 17.11 47.10
C LEU A 452 -17.45 18.60 47.28
N SER A 453 -16.73 19.11 46.28
CA SER A 453 -17.27 20.07 45.29
C SER A 453 -16.47 19.97 43.99
#